data_AF-A0A183GXE7-F1
#
_entry.id   AF-A0A183GXE7-F1
#
_cell.length_a   1.000
_cell.length_b   1.000
_cell.length_c   1.000
_cell.angle_alpha   90.00
_cell.angle_beta   90.00
_cell.angle_gamma   90.00
#
_symmetry.space_group_name_H-M   'P 1'
#
loop_
_entity.id
_entity.type
_entity.pdbx_description
1 polymer ?
#
loop_
_entity_poly.entity_id
_entity_poly.type
_entity_poly.pdbx_seq_one_letter_code
_entity_poly.pdbx_strand_id
1 'polypeptide(L)'
;MVEVNSRVSAACSKWRSLTGVLCDKKIPERFKSKIYRAVIRPVAMYGAECWPATKETESRLSVMETKMLRWTAGVTRMDRVRNDVIR
;
A
#
# COMPACT_ATOMS: atom_id res chain seq x y z
N MET A 1 5.46 15.90 8.63
CA MET A 1 4.40 15.45 7.67
C MET A 1 4.87 15.40 6.23
N VAL A 2 5.62 16.40 5.74
CA VAL A 2 6.10 16.46 4.33
C VAL A 2 6.83 15.19 3.90
N GLU A 3 7.74 14.69 4.74
CA GLU A 3 8.51 13.48 4.42
C GLU A 3 7.66 12.20 4.39
N VAL A 4 6.71 12.03 5.32
CA VAL A 4 5.78 10.88 5.28
C VAL A 4 4.95 10.90 3.99
N ASN A 5 4.49 12.09 3.58
CA ASN A 5 3.73 12.24 2.34
C ASN A 5 4.58 12.00 1.09
N SER A 6 5.84 12.43 1.08
CA SER A 6 6.77 12.18 -0.04
C SER A 6 7.01 10.67 -0.19
N ARG A 7 7.13 9.95 0.93
CA ARG A 7 7.38 8.49 0.97
C ARG A 7 6.17 7.67 0.59
N VAL A 8 5.00 8.04 1.10
CA VAL A 8 3.71 7.45 0.67
C VAL A 8 3.52 7.65 -0.83
N SER A 9 3.86 8.83 -1.35
CA SER A 9 3.79 9.12 -2.79
C SER A 9 4.79 8.28 -3.59
N ALA A 10 6.04 8.16 -3.12
CA ALA A 10 7.06 7.33 -3.75
C ALA A 10 6.65 5.84 -3.76
N ALA A 11 6.12 5.32 -2.65
CA ALA A 11 5.61 3.95 -2.56
C ALA A 11 4.41 3.73 -3.49
N CYS A 12 3.49 4.69 -3.58
CA CYS A 12 2.39 4.67 -4.55
C CYS A 12 2.90 4.63 -5.99
N SER A 13 3.89 5.45 -6.34
CA SER A 13 4.50 5.45 -7.68
C SER A 13 5.17 4.12 -7.99
N LYS A 14 5.89 3.53 -7.01
CA LYS A 14 6.51 2.22 -7.18
C LYS A 14 5.47 1.11 -7.34
N TRP A 15 4.41 1.11 -6.54
CA TRP A 15 3.28 0.19 -6.69
C TRP A 15 2.64 0.31 -8.08
N ARG A 16 2.42 1.54 -8.58
CA ARG A 16 1.85 1.78 -9.91
C ARG A 16 2.69 1.17 -11.04
N SER A 17 4.03 1.21 -10.92
CA SER A 17 4.90 0.55 -11.90
C SER A 17 4.76 -0.98 -11.92
N LEU A 18 4.25 -1.58 -10.85
CA LEU A 18 4.08 -3.02 -10.68
C LEU A 18 2.63 -3.47 -10.88
N THR A 19 1.73 -2.57 -11.28
CA THR A 19 0.29 -2.87 -11.43
C THR A 19 0.03 -4.04 -12.37
N GLY A 20 0.83 -4.20 -13.44
CA GLY A 20 0.69 -5.33 -14.37
C GLY A 20 0.87 -6.70 -13.71
N VAL A 21 1.67 -6.79 -12.65
CA VAL A 21 1.88 -8.02 -11.87
C VAL A 21 0.89 -8.10 -10.71
N LEU A 22 0.66 -6.98 -10.03
CA LEU A 22 -0.17 -6.94 -8.82
C LEU A 22 -1.67 -7.09 -9.15
N CYS A 23 -2.15 -6.54 -10.26
CA CYS A 23 -3.54 -6.68 -10.69
C CYS A 23 -3.80 -7.92 -11.55
N ASP A 24 -2.78 -8.70 -11.90
CA ASP A 24 -2.99 -9.95 -12.64
C ASP A 24 -3.64 -11.02 -11.75
N LYS A 25 -4.77 -11.55 -12.21
CA LYS A 25 -5.51 -12.61 -11.51
C LYS A 25 -4.81 -13.96 -11.56
N LYS A 26 -3.90 -14.18 -12.54
CA LYS A 26 -3.13 -15.41 -12.69
C LYS A 26 -2.01 -15.53 -11.67
N ILE A 27 -1.59 -14.42 -11.07
CA ILE A 27 -0.48 -14.39 -10.12
C ILE A 27 -1.00 -14.72 -8.71
N PRO A 28 -0.42 -15.70 -8.02
CA PRO A 28 -0.86 -16.07 -6.68
C PRO A 28 -0.74 -14.91 -5.69
N GLU A 29 -1.73 -14.78 -4.80
CA GLU A 29 -1.77 -13.71 -3.78
C GLU A 29 -0.52 -13.71 -2.90
N ARG A 30 0.00 -14.89 -2.53
CA ARG A 30 1.23 -15.04 -1.76
C ARG A 30 2.44 -14.35 -2.43
N PHE A 31 2.50 -14.34 -3.75
CA PHE A 31 3.57 -13.66 -4.49
C PHE A 31 3.39 -12.14 -4.45
N LYS A 32 2.16 -11.65 -4.60
CA LYS A 32 1.83 -10.23 -4.46
C LYS A 32 2.15 -9.72 -3.06
N SER A 33 1.85 -10.50 -2.02
CA SER A 33 2.22 -10.18 -0.64
C SER A 33 3.74 -10.10 -0.44
N LYS A 34 4.52 -10.98 -1.11
CA LYS A 34 5.99 -10.90 -1.08
C LYS A 34 6.50 -9.62 -1.72
N ILE A 35 5.98 -9.24 -2.90
CA ILE A 35 6.33 -7.97 -3.56
C ILE A 35 6.01 -6.80 -2.65
N TYR A 36 4.83 -6.78 -2.04
CA TYR A 36 4.45 -5.72 -1.12
C TYR A 36 5.46 -5.58 0.04
N ARG A 37 5.78 -6.68 0.73
CA ARG A 37 6.71 -6.68 1.85
C ARG A 37 8.15 -6.34 1.45
N ALA A 38 8.60 -6.78 0.28
CA ALA A 38 9.99 -6.63 -0.14
C ALA A 38 10.29 -5.31 -0.87
N VAL A 39 9.30 -4.72 -1.57
CA VAL A 39 9.53 -3.57 -2.45
C VAL A 39 8.78 -2.33 -1.97
N ILE A 40 7.52 -2.48 -1.56
CA ILE A 40 6.64 -1.34 -1.31
C ILE A 40 6.76 -0.85 0.12
N ARG A 41 6.71 -1.79 1.08
CA ARG A 41 6.85 -1.50 2.50
C ARG A 41 8.16 -0.78 2.85
N PRO A 42 9.34 -1.20 2.34
CA PRO A 42 10.58 -0.47 2.62
C PRO A 42 10.58 0.95 2.06
N VAL A 43 10.00 1.19 0.87
CA VAL A 43 9.93 2.54 0.29
C VAL A 43 9.06 3.48 1.13
N ALA A 44 7.97 2.96 1.69
CA ALA A 44 7.06 3.72 2.54
C ALA A 44 7.63 3.94 3.96
N MET A 45 8.43 3.00 4.47
CA MET A 45 8.98 3.02 5.83
C MET A 45 10.43 3.49 5.92
N TYR A 46 11.11 3.74 4.80
CA TYR A 46 12.50 4.22 4.82
C TYR A 46 12.59 5.54 5.57
N GLY A 47 13.41 5.60 6.63
CA GLY A 47 13.54 6.77 7.50
C GLY A 47 12.51 6.84 8.64
N ALA A 48 11.65 5.83 8.80
CA ALA A 48 10.69 5.75 9.91
C ALA A 48 11.37 5.68 11.29
N GLU A 49 12.62 5.21 11.36
CA GLU A 49 13.44 5.22 12.59
C GLU A 49 13.70 6.64 13.10
N CYS A 50 13.68 7.64 12.21
CA CYS A 50 13.98 9.03 12.52
C CYS A 50 12.71 9.90 12.70
N TRP A 51 11.51 9.37 12.49
CA TRP A 51 10.27 10.13 12.65
C TRP A 51 9.50 9.66 13.89
N PRO A 52 8.85 10.59 14.60
CA PRO A 52 7.96 10.19 15.68
C PRO A 52 6.82 9.33 15.11
N ALA A 53 6.65 8.12 15.65
CA ALA A 53 5.54 7.22 15.35
C ALA A 53 4.25 7.81 15.94
N THR A 54 3.67 8.77 15.22
CA THR A 54 2.39 9.37 15.60
C THR A 54 1.24 8.57 14.99
N LYS A 55 0.08 8.56 15.66
CA LYS A 55 -1.16 7.95 15.13
C LYS A 55 -1.52 8.45 13.73
N GLU A 56 -1.16 9.68 13.40
CA GLU A 56 -1.38 10.25 12.06
C GLU A 56 -0.52 9.56 11.00
N THR A 57 0.75 9.26 11.31
CA THR A 57 1.64 8.54 10.38
C THR A 57 1.16 7.11 10.13
N GLU A 58 0.77 6.41 11.19
CA GLU A 58 0.18 5.07 11.10
C GLU A 58 -1.11 5.08 10.28
N SER A 59 -1.97 6.07 10.52
CA SER A 59 -3.22 6.24 9.76
C SER A 59 -2.94 6.44 8.26
N ARG A 60 -1.98 7.30 7.90
CA ARG A 60 -1.61 7.52 6.49
C ARG A 60 -1.08 6.25 5.82
N LEU A 61 -0.22 5.50 6.50
CA LEU A 61 0.30 4.23 5.98
C LEU A 61 -0.83 3.21 5.81
N SER A 62 -1.74 3.12 6.78
CA SER A 62 -2.92 2.24 6.72
C SER A 62 -3.85 2.60 5.55
N VAL A 63 -4.08 3.89 5.31
CA VAL A 63 -4.88 4.36 4.15
C VAL A 63 -4.22 3.99 2.83
N MET A 64 -2.89 4.16 2.74
CA MET A 64 -2.12 3.77 1.55
C MET A 64 -2.23 2.26 1.29
N GLU A 65 -1.97 1.43 2.32
CA GLU A 65 -2.07 -0.03 2.24
C GLU A 65 -3.46 -0.47 1.78
N THR A 66 -4.51 0.05 2.43
CA THR A 66 -5.89 -0.28 2.09
C THR A 66 -6.22 0.07 0.64
N LYS A 67 -5.76 1.23 0.16
CA LYS A 67 -5.98 1.65 -1.23
C LYS A 67 -5.33 0.70 -2.23
N MET A 68 -4.11 0.24 -1.95
CA MET A 68 -3.39 -0.72 -2.79
C MET A 68 -4.06 -2.09 -2.81
N LEU A 69 -4.51 -2.57 -1.66
CA LEU A 69 -5.22 -3.85 -1.54
C LEU A 69 -6.55 -3.82 -2.30
N ARG A 70 -7.33 -2.75 -2.14
CA ARG A 70 -8.60 -2.55 -2.89
C ARG A 70 -8.38 -2.64 -4.40
N TRP A 71 -7.35 -1.96 -4.90
CA TRP A 71 -7.05 -1.96 -6.32
C TRP A 71 -6.58 -3.34 -6.80
N THR A 72 -5.74 -4.01 -6.01
CA THR A 72 -5.27 -5.39 -6.29
C THR A 72 -6.44 -6.37 -6.39
N ALA A 73 -7.44 -6.22 -5.52
CA ALA A 73 -8.67 -7.01 -5.52
C ALA A 73 -9.70 -6.56 -6.57
N GLY A 74 -9.46 -5.45 -7.29
CA GLY A 74 -10.42 -4.87 -8.24
C GLY A 74 -11.67 -4.26 -7.58
N VAL A 75 -11.63 -4.00 -6.28
CA VAL A 75 -12.75 -3.47 -5.50
C VAL A 75 -12.77 -1.96 -5.58
N THR A 76 -13.84 -1.45 -6.18
CA THR A 76 -14.13 -0.03 -6.33
C THR A 76 -14.89 0.52 -5.13
N ARG A 77 -15.22 1.81 -5.16
CA ARG A 77 -16.14 2.41 -4.17
C ARG A 77 -17.59 1.95 -4.37
N MET A 78 -17.98 1.55 -5.59
CA MET A 78 -19.35 1.14 -5.90
C MET A 78 -19.72 -0.20 -5.25
N ASP A 79 -18.73 -1.05 -5.03
CA ASP A 79 -18.94 -2.36 -4.40
C ASP A 79 -19.33 -2.27 -2.92
N ARG A 80 -19.24 -1.07 -2.31
CA ARG A 80 -19.59 -0.78 -0.90
C ARG A 80 -18.96 -1.75 0.12
N VAL A 81 -17.88 -2.43 -0.25
CA VAL A 81 -17.13 -3.33 0.62
C VAL A 81 -16.40 -2.51 1.67
N ARG A 82 -16.61 -2.88 2.94
CA ARG A 82 -15.94 -2.26 4.10
C ARG A 82 -14.46 -2.66 4.15
N ASN A 83 -13.62 -1.80 4.73
CA ASN A 83 -12.16 -1.99 4.74
C ASN A 83 -11.69 -3.17 5.63
N ASP A 84 -12.47 -3.55 6.63
CA ASP A 84 -12.26 -4.73 7.49
C ASP A 84 -12.31 -6.04 6.70
N VAL A 85 -13.09 -6.11 5.62
CA VAL A 85 -13.18 -7.30 4.76
C VAL A 85 -11.97 -7.46 3.83
N ILE A 86 -11.23 -6.37 3.59
CA ILE A 86 -10.13 -6.30 2.62
C ILE A 86 -8.76 -6.50 3.29
N ARG A 87 -8.71 -6.31 4.62
CA ARG A 87 -7.49 -6.33 5.43
C ARG A 87 -7.13 -7.72 5.93
#